data_AF-D7E5W9-F1
#
_entry.id   AF-D7E5W9-F1
#
_cell.length_a   1.000
_cell.length_b   1.000
_cell.length_c   1.000
_cell.angle_alpha   90.00
_cell.angle_beta   90.00
_cell.angle_gamma   90.00
#
_symmetry.space_group_name_H-M   'P 1'
#
loop_
_entity.id
_entity.type
_entity.pdbx_description
1 polymer ?
#
loop_
_entity_poly.entity_id
_entity_poly.type
_entity_poly.pdbx_seq_one_letter_code
_entity_poly.pdbx_strand_id
1 'polypeptide(L)'
;MKNIDDMIEKAEELQSKGLVTGQIADELNVSRETITWLLTRAKKDSKSPAPKDISVDWSMVGKNSCRLRYISNALADMTMESACETDSEIDTIVGIGLSGVPLASHIADDLDKELAIFHGTTKQNEDKRVPGTVSRNFGEVTGKNCVVVDDVITSGATITEVINQLRDFGANPVVVTVIIDKKGSEKISDVPVKSMVRIVRVD
;
A
#
# COMPACT_ATOMS: atom_id res chain seq x y z
N MET A 1 -14.33 13.30 1.21
CA MET A 1 -15.25 13.02 0.07
C MET A 1 -16.58 12.58 0.63
N LYS A 2 -17.71 12.99 0.04
CA LYS A 2 -19.04 12.69 0.60
C LYS A 2 -19.95 11.86 -0.32
N ASN A 3 -19.72 11.83 -1.64
CA ASN A 3 -20.55 11.06 -2.58
C ASN A 3 -19.78 10.57 -3.82
N ILE A 4 -20.46 9.84 -4.72
CA ILE A 4 -19.90 9.32 -5.98
C ILE A 4 -19.50 10.45 -6.93
N ASP A 5 -20.25 11.55 -6.97
CA ASP A 5 -19.97 12.67 -7.88
C ASP A 5 -18.63 13.35 -7.52
N ASP A 6 -18.35 13.53 -6.22
CA ASP A 6 -17.05 14.00 -5.71
C ASP A 6 -15.90 13.07 -6.15
N MET A 7 -16.15 11.75 -6.22
CA MET A 7 -15.13 10.79 -6.65
C MET A 7 -14.88 10.85 -8.16
N ILE A 8 -15.93 11.11 -8.95
CA ILE A 8 -15.81 11.30 -10.40
C ILE A 8 -14.98 12.56 -10.66
N GLU A 9 -15.35 13.69 -10.05
CA GLU A 9 -14.66 14.97 -10.25
C GLU A 9 -13.16 14.85 -9.92
N LYS A 10 -12.83 14.23 -8.78
CA LYS A 10 -11.43 13.98 -8.40
C LYS A 10 -10.69 13.05 -9.35
N ALA A 11 -11.34 11.98 -9.81
CA ALA A 11 -10.71 11.06 -10.76
C ALA A 11 -10.40 11.75 -12.10
N GLU A 12 -11.30 12.61 -12.59
CA GLU A 12 -11.09 13.44 -13.78
C GLU A 12 -9.98 14.48 -13.56
N GLU A 13 -9.95 15.13 -12.39
CA GLU A 13 -8.91 16.09 -12.03
C GLU A 13 -7.52 15.41 -12.06
N LEU A 14 -7.38 14.26 -11.42
CA LEU A 14 -6.11 13.51 -11.39
C LEU A 14 -5.72 12.99 -12.78
N GLN A 15 -6.69 12.53 -13.59
CA GLN A 15 -6.45 12.17 -14.99
C GLN A 15 -5.96 13.38 -15.81
N SER A 16 -6.54 14.57 -15.60
CA SER A 16 -6.13 15.80 -16.30
C SER A 16 -4.70 16.24 -15.93
N LYS A 17 -4.24 15.88 -14.72
CA LYS A 17 -2.85 16.06 -14.26
C LYS A 17 -1.88 15.01 -14.81
N GLY A 18 -2.36 14.08 -15.64
CA GLY A 18 -1.55 13.07 -16.32
C GLY A 18 -1.33 11.77 -15.54
N LEU A 19 -2.04 11.56 -14.43
CA LEU A 19 -1.95 10.30 -13.69
C LEU A 19 -2.64 9.17 -14.46
N VAL A 20 -2.02 7.99 -14.46
CA VAL A 20 -2.63 6.78 -15.04
C VAL A 20 -3.61 6.13 -14.05
N THR A 21 -4.54 5.31 -14.55
CA THR A 21 -5.60 4.65 -13.75
C THR A 21 -5.09 3.98 -12.47
N GLY A 22 -3.90 3.38 -12.49
CA GLY A 22 -3.28 2.79 -11.30
C GLY A 22 -2.97 3.82 -10.22
N GLN A 23 -2.28 4.92 -10.58
CA GLN A 23 -1.91 5.98 -9.65
C GLN A 23 -3.14 6.69 -9.06
N ILE A 24 -4.19 6.86 -9.86
CA ILE A 24 -5.47 7.42 -9.39
C ILE A 24 -6.13 6.47 -8.39
N ALA A 25 -6.07 5.16 -8.64
CA ALA A 25 -6.63 4.15 -7.75
C ALA A 25 -5.94 4.14 -6.39
N ASP A 26 -4.60 4.28 -6.40
CA ASP A 26 -3.78 4.39 -5.19
C ASP A 26 -4.12 5.68 -4.41
N GLU A 27 -4.18 6.84 -5.08
CA GLU A 27 -4.51 8.13 -4.45
C GLU A 27 -5.92 8.15 -3.82
N LEU A 28 -6.90 7.52 -4.48
CA LEU A 28 -8.29 7.48 -4.00
C LEU A 28 -8.60 6.24 -3.14
N ASN A 29 -7.61 5.38 -2.88
CA ASN A 29 -7.74 4.15 -2.09
C ASN A 29 -8.91 3.25 -2.53
N VAL A 30 -9.08 3.10 -3.84
CA VAL A 30 -10.11 2.26 -4.48
C VAL A 30 -9.48 1.32 -5.51
N SER A 31 -10.24 0.34 -5.98
CA SER A 31 -9.78 -0.56 -7.01
C SER A 31 -9.61 0.14 -8.37
N ARG A 32 -8.74 -0.40 -9.22
CA ARG A 32 -8.58 0.07 -10.62
C ARG A 32 -9.87 -0.07 -11.43
N GLU A 33 -10.69 -1.07 -11.10
CA GLU A 33 -12.02 -1.25 -11.69
C GLU A 33 -12.94 -0.08 -11.33
N THR A 34 -12.94 0.34 -10.05
CA THR A 34 -13.69 1.52 -9.57
C THR A 34 -13.27 2.78 -10.32
N ILE A 35 -11.97 3.05 -10.50
CA ILE A 35 -11.52 4.21 -11.28
C ILE A 35 -11.96 4.11 -12.75
N THR A 36 -11.84 2.94 -13.36
CA THR A 36 -12.28 2.72 -14.74
C THR A 36 -13.78 3.00 -14.89
N TRP A 37 -14.59 2.54 -13.93
CA TRP A 37 -16.02 2.80 -13.90
C TRP A 37 -16.33 4.29 -13.67
N LEU A 38 -15.66 4.96 -12.73
CA LEU A 38 -15.84 6.40 -12.47
C LEU A 38 -15.58 7.23 -13.72
N LEU A 39 -14.44 7.01 -14.40
CA LEU A 39 -14.06 7.72 -15.61
C LEU A 39 -14.93 7.38 -16.83
N THR A 40 -15.49 6.17 -16.88
CA THR A 40 -16.43 5.78 -17.94
C THR A 40 -17.80 6.41 -17.74
N ARG A 41 -18.28 6.44 -16.48
CA ARG A 41 -19.54 7.07 -16.09
C ARG A 41 -19.50 8.59 -16.22
N ALA A 42 -18.34 9.23 -16.04
CA ALA A 42 -18.18 10.65 -16.29
C ALA A 42 -18.42 11.01 -17.78
N LYS A 43 -17.96 10.13 -18.69
CA LYS A 43 -18.00 10.34 -20.15
C LYS A 43 -19.32 9.90 -20.80
N LYS A 44 -20.13 9.10 -20.11
CA LYS A 44 -21.41 8.54 -20.59
C LYS A 44 -22.36 8.36 -19.41
N ASP A 45 -23.65 8.67 -19.57
CA ASP A 45 -24.74 8.28 -18.65
C ASP A 45 -24.95 6.73 -18.63
N SER A 46 -23.87 5.98 -18.35
CA SER A 46 -23.87 4.53 -18.36
C SER A 46 -24.60 4.01 -17.12
N LYS A 47 -25.58 3.13 -17.33
CA LYS A 47 -26.38 2.49 -16.28
C LYS A 47 -25.69 1.29 -15.62
N SER A 48 -24.39 1.07 -15.89
CA SER A 48 -23.65 -0.06 -15.32
C SER A 48 -23.63 0.07 -13.79
N PRO A 49 -23.96 -1.01 -13.05
CA PRO A 49 -24.00 -0.96 -11.60
C PRO A 49 -22.64 -0.55 -11.04
N ALA A 50 -22.65 0.24 -9.96
CA ALA A 50 -21.43 0.67 -9.30
C ALA A 50 -20.68 -0.56 -8.74
N PRO A 51 -19.35 -0.63 -8.90
CA PRO A 51 -18.55 -1.66 -8.25
C PRO A 51 -18.79 -1.65 -6.74
N LYS A 52 -18.89 -2.83 -6.15
CA LYS A 52 -18.95 -2.98 -4.69
C LYS A 52 -17.56 -2.74 -4.13
N ASP A 53 -17.23 -1.48 -3.88
CA ASP A 53 -15.93 -1.05 -3.35
C ASP A 53 -16.10 0.04 -2.30
N ILE A 54 -15.10 0.18 -1.41
CA ILE A 54 -15.09 1.16 -0.31
C ILE A 54 -13.83 2.00 -0.45
N SER A 55 -13.99 3.31 -0.61
CA SER A 55 -12.86 4.25 -0.55
C SER A 55 -12.47 4.49 0.91
N VAL A 56 -11.17 4.59 1.15
CA VAL A 56 -10.60 4.86 2.47
C VAL A 56 -9.92 6.22 2.45
N ASP A 57 -10.45 7.15 3.25
CA ASP A 57 -9.82 8.46 3.48
C ASP A 57 -9.19 8.48 4.87
N TRP A 58 -7.86 8.25 4.92
CA TRP A 58 -7.07 8.31 6.14
C TRP A 58 -6.26 9.62 6.26
N SER A 59 -6.57 10.63 5.43
CA SER A 59 -5.82 11.90 5.35
C SER A 59 -5.75 12.64 6.69
N MET A 60 -6.72 12.44 7.58
CA MET A 60 -6.68 13.00 8.93
C MET A 60 -5.50 12.46 9.73
N VAL A 61 -5.15 11.18 9.59
CA VAL A 61 -3.93 10.62 10.18
C VAL A 61 -2.70 11.13 9.42
N GLY A 62 -2.67 10.97 8.09
CA GLY A 62 -1.51 11.31 7.26
C GLY A 62 -1.06 12.77 7.31
N LYS A 63 -1.98 13.73 7.50
CA LYS A 63 -1.65 15.16 7.54
C LYS A 63 -1.02 15.64 8.86
N ASN A 64 -0.90 14.78 9.87
CA ASN A 64 -0.38 15.17 11.19
C ASN A 64 0.68 14.18 11.66
N SER A 65 1.92 14.65 11.80
CA SER A 65 3.08 13.84 12.18
C SER A 65 2.92 13.13 13.52
N CYS A 66 2.27 13.74 14.51
CA CYS A 66 2.03 13.08 15.80
C CYS A 66 1.09 11.87 15.66
N ARG A 67 -0.02 12.01 14.92
CA ARG A 67 -0.94 10.89 14.65
C ARG A 67 -0.26 9.80 13.82
N LEU A 68 0.54 10.19 12.84
CA LEU A 68 1.31 9.27 12.03
C LEU A 68 2.30 8.46 12.89
N ARG A 69 3.01 9.11 13.81
CA ARG A 69 3.89 8.40 14.75
C ARG A 69 3.10 7.43 15.64
N TYR A 70 1.99 7.86 16.24
CA TYR A 70 1.22 6.97 17.10
C TYR A 70 0.70 5.72 16.38
N ILE A 71 0.24 5.88 15.13
CA ILE A 71 -0.22 4.73 14.35
C ILE A 71 0.96 3.83 13.95
N SER A 72 2.11 4.42 13.59
CA SER A 72 3.33 3.67 13.31
C SER A 72 3.83 2.87 14.51
N ASN A 73 3.78 3.40 15.73
CA ASN A 73 4.16 2.66 16.94
C ASN A 73 3.23 1.46 17.19
N ALA A 74 1.92 1.63 16.95
CA ALA A 74 0.99 0.49 17.03
C ALA A 74 1.27 -0.56 15.95
N LEU A 75 1.62 -0.13 14.73
CA LEU A 75 2.04 -1.02 13.66
C LEU A 75 3.35 -1.75 13.99
N ALA A 76 4.32 -1.06 14.60
CA ALA A 76 5.60 -1.64 15.03
C ALA A 76 5.41 -2.74 16.07
N ASP A 77 4.54 -2.52 17.06
CA ASP A 77 4.16 -3.52 18.06
C ASP A 77 3.58 -4.78 17.40
N MET A 78 2.61 -4.63 16.49
CA MET A 78 2.02 -5.75 15.73
C MET A 78 3.04 -6.47 14.83
N THR A 79 4.00 -5.72 14.26
CA THR A 79 5.09 -6.28 13.47
C THR A 79 5.99 -7.16 14.33
N MET A 80 6.37 -6.68 15.51
CA MET A 80 7.21 -7.44 16.45
C MET A 80 6.49 -8.68 16.97
N GLU A 81 5.20 -8.58 17.31
CA GLU A 81 4.38 -9.74 17.68
C GLU A 81 4.42 -10.81 16.57
N SER A 82 4.20 -10.42 15.31
CA SER A 82 4.27 -11.34 14.17
C SER A 82 5.64 -11.98 13.98
N ALA A 83 6.71 -11.21 14.18
CA ALA A 83 8.07 -11.66 14.02
C ALA A 83 8.44 -12.67 15.11
N CYS A 84 8.01 -12.43 16.36
CA CYS A 84 8.15 -13.39 17.46
C CYS A 84 7.36 -14.68 17.22
N GLU A 85 6.13 -14.61 16.70
CA GLU A 85 5.33 -15.79 16.35
C GLU A 85 6.01 -16.70 15.33
N THR A 86 6.86 -16.12 14.47
CA THR A 86 7.54 -16.79 13.36
C THR A 86 9.04 -17.00 13.58
N ASP A 87 9.54 -16.71 14.79
CA ASP A 87 10.96 -16.75 15.15
C ASP A 87 11.87 -16.06 14.11
N SER A 88 11.38 -14.94 13.58
CA SER A 88 12.04 -14.19 12.52
C SER A 88 12.70 -12.93 13.09
N GLU A 89 14.00 -12.76 12.86
CA GLU A 89 14.66 -11.48 13.11
C GLU A 89 14.24 -10.45 12.07
N ILE A 90 14.23 -9.16 12.43
CA ILE A 90 13.96 -8.06 11.50
C ILE A 90 15.25 -7.25 11.34
N ASP A 91 15.65 -7.03 10.08
CA ASP A 91 16.82 -6.24 9.73
C ASP A 91 16.44 -4.90 9.10
N THR A 92 15.38 -4.87 8.29
CA THR A 92 15.06 -3.72 7.45
C THR A 92 13.55 -3.52 7.32
N ILE A 93 13.11 -2.27 7.44
CA ILE A 93 11.74 -1.84 7.19
C ILE A 93 11.68 -1.24 5.80
N VAL A 94 10.89 -1.85 4.91
CA VAL A 94 10.72 -1.46 3.51
C VAL A 94 9.42 -0.68 3.37
N GLY A 95 9.53 0.63 3.20
CA GLY A 95 8.38 1.49 2.89
C GLY A 95 8.07 1.48 1.40
N ILE A 96 6.83 1.12 1.04
CA ILE A 96 6.36 1.24 -0.34
C ILE A 96 6.08 2.72 -0.64
N GLY A 97 6.75 3.25 -1.65
CA GLY A 97 6.59 4.63 -2.09
C GLY A 97 5.24 4.83 -2.80
N LEU A 98 4.45 5.86 -2.45
CA LEU A 98 4.79 6.97 -1.56
C LEU A 98 4.27 6.80 -0.12
N SER A 99 3.04 6.29 0.05
CA SER A 99 2.29 6.35 1.31
C SER A 99 2.85 5.49 2.45
N GLY A 100 3.51 4.38 2.12
CA GLY A 100 4.14 3.50 3.12
C GLY A 100 5.42 4.08 3.72
N VAL A 101 6.11 5.01 3.02
CA VAL A 101 7.41 5.54 3.46
C VAL A 101 7.35 6.31 4.78
N PRO A 102 6.41 7.24 5.00
CA PRO A 102 6.30 7.94 6.28
C PRO A 102 6.03 6.99 7.47
N LEU A 103 5.23 5.94 7.24
CA LEU A 103 4.94 4.92 8.25
C LEU A 103 6.19 4.09 8.55
N ALA A 104 6.85 3.59 7.50
CA ALA A 104 8.08 2.81 7.58
C ALA A 104 9.19 3.56 8.29
N SER A 105 9.33 4.86 8.04
CA SER A 105 10.34 5.71 8.68
C SER A 105 10.16 5.77 10.20
N HIS A 106 8.92 5.87 10.69
CA HIS A 106 8.66 5.85 12.12
C HIS A 106 8.84 4.45 12.73
N ILE A 107 8.44 3.38 12.02
CA ILE A 107 8.64 2.00 12.49
C ILE A 107 10.13 1.67 12.56
N ALA A 108 10.92 2.07 11.56
CA ALA A 108 12.37 1.86 11.54
C ALA A 108 13.06 2.58 12.73
N ASP A 109 12.64 3.80 13.04
CA ASP A 109 13.11 4.57 14.20
C ASP A 109 12.74 3.90 15.53
N ASP A 110 11.49 3.45 15.68
CA ASP A 110 10.99 2.81 16.91
C ASP A 110 11.65 1.44 17.18
N LEU A 111 11.97 0.68 16.12
CA LEU A 111 12.59 -0.64 16.21
C LEU A 111 14.13 -0.65 16.10
N ASP A 112 14.76 0.52 15.91
CA ASP A 112 16.19 0.68 15.64
C ASP A 112 16.67 -0.21 14.47
N LYS A 113 15.98 -0.11 13.32
CA LYS A 113 16.24 -0.88 12.09
C LYS A 113 16.54 0.02 10.90
N GLU A 114 17.16 -0.55 9.88
CA GLU A 114 17.39 0.18 8.64
C GLU A 114 16.06 0.48 7.92
N LEU A 115 15.96 1.67 7.33
CA LEU A 115 14.87 2.02 6.42
C LEU A 115 15.31 1.78 4.98
N ALA A 116 14.51 1.04 4.21
CA ALA A 116 14.61 0.94 2.76
C ALA A 116 13.35 1.52 2.10
N ILE A 117 13.49 2.09 0.91
CA ILE A 117 12.35 2.60 0.13
C ILE A 117 12.22 1.80 -1.16
N PHE A 118 11.04 1.22 -1.36
CA PHE A 118 10.69 0.53 -2.60
C PHE A 118 9.81 1.42 -3.47
N HIS A 119 10.27 1.71 -4.68
CA HIS A 119 9.46 2.37 -5.70
C HIS A 119 8.71 1.30 -6.50
N GLY A 120 7.37 1.36 -6.45
CA GLY A 120 6.49 0.44 -7.15
C GLY A 120 6.73 0.39 -8.67
N THR A 121 6.36 -0.74 -9.28
CA THR A 121 6.40 -0.94 -10.73
C THR A 121 5.59 0.15 -11.43
N THR A 122 6.24 0.88 -12.33
CA THR A 122 5.56 1.88 -13.16
C THR A 122 5.21 1.29 -14.52
N LYS A 123 3.98 1.53 -14.96
CA LYS A 123 3.61 1.33 -16.37
C LYS A 123 4.01 2.58 -17.12
N GLN A 124 5.04 2.50 -17.97
CA GLN A 124 5.38 3.60 -18.87
C GLN A 124 4.42 3.64 -20.07
N ASN A 125 3.98 2.50 -20.59
CA ASN A 125 3.01 2.34 -21.69
C ASN A 125 2.25 1.00 -21.54
N GLU A 126 1.25 0.71 -22.38
CA GLU A 126 0.43 -0.51 -22.31
C GLU A 126 1.26 -1.82 -22.29
N ASP A 127 2.40 -1.85 -23.00
CA ASP A 127 3.25 -3.04 -23.18
C ASP A 127 4.59 -3.04 -22.41
N LYS A 128 4.95 -1.96 -21.71
CA LYS A 128 6.23 -1.87 -20.98
C LYS A 128 6.01 -1.62 -19.49
N ARG A 129 6.19 -2.68 -18.70
CA ARG A 129 6.32 -2.60 -17.23
C ARG A 129 7.77 -2.43 -16.87
N VAL A 130 8.08 -1.38 -16.13
CA VAL A 130 9.40 -1.20 -15.50
C VAL A 130 9.32 -1.83 -14.12
N PRO A 131 10.16 -2.83 -13.80
CA PRO A 131 10.21 -3.42 -12.46
C PRO A 131 10.38 -2.32 -11.40
N GLY A 132 9.87 -2.59 -10.21
CA GLY A 132 10.13 -1.75 -9.05
C GLY A 132 11.62 -1.74 -8.70
N THR A 133 12.00 -0.75 -7.90
CA THR A 133 13.41 -0.52 -7.53
C THR A 133 13.54 -0.14 -6.08
N VAL A 134 14.63 -0.54 -5.44
CA VAL A 134 15.00 -0.05 -4.10
C VAL A 134 15.88 1.20 -4.25
N SER A 135 15.57 2.24 -3.49
CA SER A 135 16.31 3.50 -3.53
C SER A 135 17.71 3.36 -2.94
N ARG A 136 18.73 3.79 -3.68
CA ARG A 136 20.16 3.67 -3.30
C ARG A 136 20.60 4.57 -2.15
N ASN A 137 19.80 5.58 -1.81
CA ASN A 137 20.11 6.49 -0.72
C ASN A 137 19.67 5.95 0.66
N PHE A 138 19.03 4.78 0.67
CA PHE A 138 18.46 4.13 1.85
C PHE A 138 19.09 2.72 2.02
N GLY A 139 18.66 1.98 3.02
CA GLY A 139 19.17 0.64 3.32
C GLY A 139 19.00 -0.35 2.16
N GLU A 140 19.96 -1.26 2.05
CA GLU A 140 19.90 -2.39 1.12
C GLU A 140 19.01 -3.51 1.67
N VAL A 141 18.43 -4.34 0.79
CA VAL A 141 17.52 -5.44 1.19
C VAL A 141 18.12 -6.84 0.98
N THR A 142 19.20 -6.95 0.22
CA THR A 142 19.78 -8.25 -0.16
C THR A 142 20.30 -9.00 1.07
N GLY A 143 19.85 -10.24 1.25
CA GLY A 143 20.21 -11.10 2.37
C GLY A 143 19.53 -10.74 3.69
N LYS A 144 18.57 -9.80 3.69
CA LYS A 144 17.93 -9.28 4.91
C LYS A 144 16.50 -9.72 5.08
N ASN A 145 16.11 -9.91 6.34
CA ASN A 145 14.72 -10.08 6.73
C ASN A 145 14.01 -8.73 6.72
N CYS A 146 13.04 -8.60 5.81
CA CYS A 146 12.39 -7.34 5.49
C CYS A 146 10.93 -7.31 5.96
N VAL A 147 10.53 -6.23 6.62
CA VAL A 147 9.12 -5.91 6.87
C VAL A 147 8.63 -4.99 5.76
N VAL A 148 7.55 -5.35 5.08
CA VAL A 148 6.94 -4.52 4.04
C VAL A 148 5.85 -3.66 4.65
N VAL A 149 5.93 -2.34 4.45
CA VAL A 149 5.00 -1.37 5.03
C VAL A 149 4.29 -0.57 3.94
N ASP A 150 2.96 -0.49 4.06
CA ASP A 150 2.10 0.34 3.22
C ASP A 150 0.93 0.92 4.04
N ASP A 151 0.13 1.81 3.45
CA ASP A 151 -1.05 2.36 4.13
C ASP A 151 -2.28 1.43 4.03
N VAL A 152 -2.66 1.02 2.82
CA VAL A 152 -3.92 0.32 2.55
C VAL A 152 -3.74 -0.84 1.57
N ILE A 153 -4.18 -2.04 1.97
CA ILE A 153 -4.34 -3.17 1.04
C ILE A 153 -5.72 -3.11 0.39
N THR A 154 -5.75 -3.00 -0.93
CA THR A 154 -6.97 -3.11 -1.74
C THR A 154 -7.19 -4.55 -2.23
N SER A 155 -6.56 -4.94 -3.33
CA SER A 155 -6.58 -6.32 -3.88
C SER A 155 -5.37 -7.16 -3.46
N GLY A 156 -4.38 -6.53 -2.82
CA GLY A 156 -3.09 -7.13 -2.48
C GLY A 156 -2.11 -7.24 -3.65
N ALA A 157 -2.46 -6.80 -4.86
CA ALA A 157 -1.60 -6.93 -6.04
C ALA A 157 -0.24 -6.22 -5.86
N THR A 158 -0.23 -5.01 -5.30
CA THR A 158 1.00 -4.25 -5.02
C THR A 158 1.89 -5.01 -4.04
N ILE A 159 1.34 -5.47 -2.93
CA ILE A 159 2.07 -6.26 -1.92
C ILE A 159 2.65 -7.55 -2.52
N THR A 160 1.84 -8.30 -3.28
CA THR A 160 2.30 -9.52 -3.98
C THR A 160 3.49 -9.22 -4.89
N GLU A 161 3.42 -8.13 -5.66
CA GLU A 161 4.48 -7.73 -6.58
C GLU A 161 5.76 -7.33 -5.83
N VAL A 162 5.63 -6.54 -4.76
CA VAL A 162 6.75 -6.11 -3.92
C VAL A 162 7.44 -7.31 -3.28
N ILE A 163 6.70 -8.25 -2.70
CA ILE A 163 7.26 -9.47 -2.10
C ILE A 163 8.07 -10.26 -3.12
N ASN A 164 7.54 -10.45 -4.33
CA ASN A 164 8.24 -11.21 -5.37
C ASN A 164 9.53 -10.51 -5.80
N GLN A 165 9.50 -9.18 -6.00
CA GLN A 165 10.69 -8.44 -6.39
C GLN A 165 11.75 -8.36 -5.29
N LEU A 166 11.33 -8.24 -4.03
CA LEU A 166 12.25 -8.32 -2.89
C LEU A 166 12.96 -9.69 -2.86
N ARG A 167 12.22 -10.78 -3.10
CA ARG A 167 12.81 -12.13 -3.23
C ARG A 167 13.79 -12.21 -4.41
N ASP A 168 13.45 -11.61 -5.56
CA ASP A 168 14.35 -11.54 -6.72
C ASP A 168 15.64 -10.75 -6.42
N PHE A 169 15.56 -9.75 -5.51
CA PHE A 169 16.72 -9.01 -5.00
C PHE A 169 17.50 -9.76 -3.89
N GLY A 170 17.08 -10.98 -3.55
CA GLY A 170 17.69 -11.81 -2.52
C GLY A 170 17.30 -11.44 -1.10
N ALA A 171 16.23 -10.66 -0.91
CA ALA A 171 15.68 -10.35 0.41
C ALA A 171 14.69 -11.42 0.87
N ASN A 172 14.41 -11.46 2.17
CA ASN A 172 13.41 -12.34 2.77
C ASN A 172 12.29 -11.52 3.41
N PRO A 173 11.15 -11.30 2.73
CA PRO A 173 10.01 -10.62 3.33
C PRO A 173 9.38 -11.48 4.43
N VAL A 174 9.35 -10.99 5.67
CA VAL A 174 8.89 -11.75 6.85
C VAL A 174 7.52 -11.31 7.36
N VAL A 175 7.15 -10.04 7.20
CA VAL A 175 5.85 -9.49 7.62
C VAL A 175 5.41 -8.38 6.67
N VAL A 176 4.11 -8.31 6.38
CA VAL A 176 3.47 -7.15 5.75
C VAL A 176 2.65 -6.43 6.80
N THR A 177 2.85 -5.13 6.97
CA THR A 177 2.15 -4.31 7.95
C THR A 177 1.49 -3.11 7.30
N VAL A 178 0.18 -2.96 7.50
CA VAL A 178 -0.63 -1.86 6.93
C VAL A 178 -1.64 -1.29 7.91
N ILE A 179 -2.11 -0.07 7.66
CA ILE A 179 -3.17 0.52 8.49
C ILE A 179 -4.49 -0.21 8.23
N ILE A 180 -4.89 -0.35 6.96
CA ILE A 180 -6.18 -0.92 6.57
C ILE A 180 -6.01 -2.06 5.57
N ASP A 181 -6.68 -3.18 5.83
CA ASP A 181 -6.82 -4.29 4.88
C ASP A 181 -8.28 -4.43 4.41
N LYS A 182 -8.52 -4.09 3.15
CA LYS A 182 -9.83 -4.26 2.50
C LYS A 182 -10.05 -5.68 1.96
N LYS A 183 -8.98 -6.45 1.79
CA LYS A 183 -9.03 -7.81 1.26
C LYS A 183 -9.32 -8.83 2.37
N GLY A 184 -8.85 -8.56 3.58
CA GLY A 184 -9.00 -9.43 4.74
C GLY A 184 -8.11 -10.67 4.68
N SER A 185 -6.91 -10.57 4.08
CA SER A 185 -6.00 -11.70 3.93
C SER A 185 -5.14 -11.87 5.19
N GLU A 186 -5.03 -13.10 5.69
CA GLU A 186 -4.07 -13.42 6.76
C GLU A 186 -2.64 -13.49 6.26
N LYS A 187 -2.47 -13.88 4.99
CA LYS A 187 -1.17 -13.97 4.31
C LYS A 187 -1.28 -13.49 2.87
N ILE A 188 -0.20 -12.93 2.34
CA ILE A 188 -0.01 -12.65 0.91
C ILE A 188 1.33 -13.23 0.50
N SER A 189 1.35 -14.08 -0.52
CA SER A 189 2.57 -14.77 -1.00
C SER A 189 3.32 -15.49 0.15
N ASP A 190 2.56 -16.14 1.03
CA ASP A 190 3.01 -16.84 2.26
C ASP A 190 3.55 -15.95 3.38
N VAL A 191 3.60 -14.63 3.18
CA VAL A 191 4.03 -13.65 4.19
C VAL A 191 2.82 -13.23 5.03
N PRO A 192 2.89 -13.26 6.38
CA PRO A 192 1.81 -12.81 7.25
C PRO A 192 1.48 -11.33 7.04
N VAL A 193 0.19 -11.01 7.07
CA VAL A 193 -0.33 -9.65 6.98
C VAL A 193 -0.89 -9.23 8.34
N LYS A 194 -0.35 -8.15 8.89
CA LYS A 194 -0.87 -7.49 10.10
C LYS A 194 -1.50 -6.15 9.69
N SER A 195 -2.76 -5.97 10.03
CA SER A 195 -3.52 -4.74 9.75
C SER A 195 -4.26 -4.27 10.99
N MET A 196 -4.28 -2.96 11.24
CA MET A 196 -5.01 -2.40 12.38
C MET A 196 -6.52 -2.45 12.19
N VAL A 197 -6.98 -2.26 10.95
CA VAL A 197 -8.39 -2.25 10.60
C VAL A 197 -8.64 -3.15 9.41
N ARG A 198 -9.55 -4.12 9.57
CA ARG A 198 -10.00 -4.98 8.47
C ARG A 198 -11.41 -4.59 8.04
N ILE A 199 -11.63 -4.48 6.74
CA ILE A 199 -12.97 -4.27 6.19
C ILE A 199 -13.58 -5.63 5.87
N VAL A 200 -14.67 -5.96 6.57
CA VAL A 200 -15.44 -7.19 6.34
C VAL A 200 -16.79 -6.80 5.77
N ARG A 201 -17.17 -7.42 4.66
CA ARG A 201 -18.52 -7.29 4.10
C ARG A 201 -19.44 -8.32 4.73
N VAL A 202 -20.67 -7.91 5.04
CA VAL A 202 -21.70 -8.74 5.70
C VAL A 202 -22.87 -9.02 4.73
N ASP A 203 -22.65 -8.80 3.42
CA ASP A 203 -23.66 -8.96 2.38
C ASP A 203 -23.64 -10.33 1.67
#